data_AF-A0A2D5EVP5-F1
#
_entry.id   AF-A0A2D5EVP5-F1
#
_cell.length_a   1.000
_cell.length_b   1.000
_cell.length_c   1.000
_cell.angle_alpha   90.00
_cell.angle_beta   90.00
_cell.angle_gamma   90.00
#
_symmetry.space_group_name_H-M   'P 1'
#
loop_
_entity.id
_entity.type
_entity.pdbx_description
1 polymer ?
#
loop_
_entity_poly.entity_id
_entity_poly.type
_entity_poly.pdbx_seq_one_letter_code
_entity_poly.pdbx_strand_id
1 'polypeptide(L)'
;MDSHESPRRDALPPALRFRFQALELALEAVVRLRAPIRKIRAQDRELGDQLRDALTHACTALGEGDGRRGGNQRLAFRRAIGEAREALVALRIALAW
;
A
#
# COMPACT_ATOMS: atom_id res chain seq x y z
N MET A 1 -18.04 18.61 -18.83
CA MET A 1 -17.19 17.59 -19.46
C MET A 1 -16.04 17.40 -18.51
N ASP A 2 -16.16 16.41 -17.62
CA ASP A 2 -15.32 16.29 -16.43
C ASP A 2 -13.86 16.07 -16.81
N SER A 3 -13.02 17.01 -16.39
CA SER A 3 -11.58 16.89 -16.36
C SER A 3 -11.22 15.75 -15.42
N HIS A 4 -11.03 14.55 -15.96
CA HIS A 4 -10.44 13.45 -15.23
C HIS A 4 -8.97 13.81 -15.00
N GLU A 5 -8.70 14.57 -13.95
CA GLU A 5 -7.36 14.90 -13.48
C GLU A 5 -6.63 13.59 -13.21
N SER A 6 -5.83 13.15 -14.18
CA SER A 6 -4.98 11.98 -14.04
C SER A 6 -4.07 12.22 -12.83
N PRO A 7 -4.01 11.29 -11.86
CA PRO A 7 -3.19 11.52 -10.68
C PRO A 7 -1.74 11.72 -11.14
N ARG A 8 -1.12 12.78 -10.61
CA ARG A 8 0.23 13.24 -10.94
C ARG A 8 1.18 12.05 -11.12
N ARG A 9 1.50 11.70 -12.37
CA ARG A 9 2.51 10.69 -12.73
C ARG A 9 3.88 10.95 -12.07
N ASP A 10 4.07 12.15 -11.53
CA ASP A 10 5.31 12.62 -10.89
C ASP A 10 5.34 12.43 -9.37
N ALA A 11 4.36 11.77 -8.76
CA ALA A 11 4.35 11.52 -7.31
C ALA A 11 5.40 10.49 -6.86
N LEU A 12 5.82 9.58 -7.75
CA LEU A 12 6.80 8.53 -7.47
C LEU A 12 8.09 8.74 -8.29
N PRO A 13 9.27 8.48 -7.69
CA PRO A 13 10.54 8.38 -8.43
C PRO A 13 10.41 7.40 -9.61
N PRO A 14 11.10 7.63 -10.74
CA PRO A 14 11.04 6.75 -11.90
C PRO A 14 11.29 5.27 -11.60
N ALA A 15 12.19 4.98 -10.66
CA ALA A 15 12.52 3.62 -10.23
C ALA A 15 11.38 2.88 -9.50
N LEU A 16 10.34 3.60 -9.04
CA LEU A 16 9.17 3.04 -8.36
C LEU A 16 7.92 3.01 -9.27
N ARG A 17 8.05 3.38 -10.55
CA ARG A 17 6.94 3.35 -11.51
C ARG A 17 6.74 1.93 -12.02
N PHE A 18 5.49 1.50 -12.11
CA PHE A 18 5.07 0.18 -12.60
C PHE A 18 3.94 0.34 -13.60
N ARG A 19 3.83 -0.56 -14.58
CA ARG A 19 2.71 -0.51 -15.52
C ARG A 19 1.37 -0.80 -14.85
N PHE A 20 1.39 -1.57 -13.76
CA PHE A 20 0.19 -1.90 -12.99
C PHE A 20 -0.14 -0.79 -12.00
N GLN A 21 -1.16 0.02 -12.32
CA GLN A 21 -1.54 1.21 -11.57
C GLN A 21 -1.82 0.95 -10.08
N ALA A 22 -2.43 -0.19 -9.74
CA ALA A 22 -2.71 -0.50 -8.33
C ALA A 22 -1.43 -0.69 -7.51
N LEU A 23 -0.37 -1.27 -8.11
CA LEU A 23 0.94 -1.39 -7.48
C LEU A 23 1.61 -0.01 -7.32
N GLU A 24 1.50 0.87 -8.32
CA GLU A 24 1.99 2.25 -8.19
C GLU A 24 1.32 2.97 -7.03
N LEU A 25 -0.01 2.89 -6.91
CA LEU A 25 -0.75 3.52 -5.81
C LEU A 25 -0.36 2.94 -4.44
N ALA A 26 -0.13 1.63 -4.35
CA ALA A 26 0.33 1.00 -3.10
C ALA A 26 1.73 1.46 -2.70
N LEU A 27 2.66 1.59 -3.65
CA LEU A 27 4.00 2.13 -3.42
C LEU A 27 3.97 3.60 -3.04
N GLU A 28 3.08 4.38 -3.65
CA GLU A 28 2.85 5.77 -3.26
C GLU A 28 2.36 5.87 -1.81
N ALA A 29 1.45 4.98 -1.39
CA ALA A 29 1.03 4.89 -0.01
C ALA A 29 2.20 4.59 0.94
N VAL A 30 3.10 3.65 0.58
CA VAL A 30 4.32 3.37 1.36
C VAL A 30 5.19 4.63 1.51
N VAL A 31 5.42 5.37 0.42
CA VAL A 31 6.23 6.60 0.45
C VAL A 31 5.58 7.65 1.34
N ARG A 32 4.27 7.89 1.20
CA ARG A 32 3.53 8.90 1.98
C ARG A 32 3.40 8.52 3.45
N LEU A 33 3.25 7.23 3.77
CA LEU A 33 3.06 6.74 5.14
C LEU A 33 4.38 6.49 5.88
N ARG A 34 5.54 6.50 5.20
CA ARG A 34 6.85 6.28 5.83
C ARG A 34 7.07 7.14 7.07
N ALA A 35 6.82 8.45 6.97
CA ALA A 35 7.04 9.36 8.09
C ALA A 35 6.03 9.15 9.24
N PRO A 36 4.71 9.07 8.99
CA PRO A 36 3.73 8.66 10.00
C PRO A 36 4.07 7.35 10.71
N ILE A 37 4.40 6.29 9.96
CA ILE A 37 4.73 4.98 10.53
C ILE A 37 5.96 5.06 11.43
N ARG A 38 6.99 5.83 11.04
CA ARG A 38 8.16 6.05 11.92
C ARG A 38 7.80 6.76 13.22
N LYS A 39 6.84 7.69 13.20
CA LYS A 39 6.36 8.36 14.41
C LYS A 39 5.55 7.42 15.30
N ILE A 40 4.63 6.65 14.70
CA ILE A 40 3.84 5.62 15.40
C ILE A 40 4.78 4.62 16.05
N ARG A 41 5.73 4.06 15.29
CA ARG A 41 6.71 3.09 15.78
C ARG A 41 7.58 3.58 16.95
N ALA A 42 7.81 4.89 17.05
CA ALA A 42 8.56 5.47 18.16
C ALA A 42 7.77 5.50 19.47
N GLN A 43 6.43 5.47 19.41
CA GLN A 43 5.52 5.43 20.56
C GLN A 43 5.02 4.00 20.82
N ASP A 44 4.63 3.30 19.76
CA ASP A 44 4.14 1.93 19.74
C ASP A 44 4.84 1.15 18.62
N ARG A 45 5.86 0.39 19.02
CA ARG A 45 6.68 -0.38 18.09
C ARG A 45 5.89 -1.45 17.35
N GLU A 46 5.02 -2.16 18.06
CA GLU A 46 4.26 -3.29 17.53
C GLU A 46 3.29 -2.81 16.45
N LEU A 47 2.55 -1.74 16.74
CA LEU A 47 1.62 -1.14 15.78
C LEU A 47 2.34 -0.56 14.55
N GLY A 48 3.51 0.06 14.78
CA GLY A 48 4.35 0.56 13.70
C GLY A 48 4.90 -0.55 12.79
N ASP A 49 5.34 -1.66 13.37
CA ASP A 49 5.82 -2.83 12.62
C ASP A 49 4.65 -3.51 11.86
N GLN A 50 3.47 -3.64 12.48
CA GLN A 50 2.26 -4.15 11.83
C GLN A 50 1.85 -3.31 10.61
N LEU A 51 1.88 -1.98 10.72
CA LEU A 51 1.61 -1.08 9.59
C LEU A 51 2.58 -1.26 8.44
N ARG A 52 3.87 -1.39 8.76
CA ARG A 52 4.93 -1.61 7.78
C ARG A 52 4.72 -2.92 7.03
N ASP A 53 4.44 -3.98 7.76
CA ASP A 53 4.33 -5.33 7.21
C ASP A 53 3.06 -5.49 6.37
N ALA A 54 1.92 -4.96 6.82
CA ALA A 54 0.67 -4.93 6.04
C ALA A 54 0.86 -4.19 4.70
N LEU A 55 1.50 -3.01 4.68
CA LEU A 55 1.78 -2.30 3.43
C LEU A 55 2.78 -3.06 2.53
N THR A 56 3.77 -3.72 3.13
CA THR A 56 4.74 -4.54 2.40
C THR A 56 4.06 -5.72 1.72
N HIS A 57 3.23 -6.45 2.46
CA HIS A 57 2.48 -7.59 1.93
C HIS A 57 1.46 -7.16 0.87
N ALA A 58 0.80 -6.01 1.02
CA ALA A 58 -0.09 -5.47 0.01
C ALA A 58 0.65 -5.25 -1.32
N CYS A 59 1.83 -4.61 -1.29
CA CYS A 59 2.64 -4.38 -2.49
C CYS A 59 3.10 -5.70 -3.13
N THR A 60 3.61 -6.63 -2.31
CA THR A 60 4.09 -7.94 -2.80
C THR A 60 2.96 -8.75 -3.43
N ALA A 61 1.77 -8.79 -2.81
CA ALA A 61 0.61 -9.48 -3.35
C ALA A 61 0.11 -8.87 -4.67
N LEU A 62 0.20 -7.54 -4.83
CA LEU A 62 -0.11 -6.87 -6.10
C LEU A 62 0.91 -7.24 -7.20
N GLY A 63 2.20 -7.23 -6.87
CA GLY A 63 3.26 -7.63 -7.80
C GLY A 63 3.15 -9.10 -8.23
N GLU A 64 2.86 -10.00 -7.29
CA GLU A 64 2.57 -11.40 -7.58
C GLU A 64 1.36 -11.54 -8.50
N GLY A 65 0.29 -10.79 -8.23
CA GLY A 65 -0.95 -10.83 -9.01
C GLY A 65 -0.76 -10.34 -10.45
N ASP A 66 0.05 -9.30 -10.66
CA ASP A 66 0.38 -8.77 -11.99
C ASP A 66 1.11 -9.81 -12.86
N GLY A 67 1.97 -10.64 -12.25
CA GLY A 67 2.67 -11.73 -12.94
C GLY A 67 1.86 -13.03 -13.12
N ARG A 68 0.67 -13.14 -12.50
CA ARG A 68 -0.15 -14.36 -12.50
C ARG A 68 -1.33 -14.27 -13.47
N ARG A 69 -2.00 -15.41 -13.70
CA ARG A 69 -3.23 -15.49 -14.51
C ARG A 69 -4.34 -16.25 -13.77
N GLY A 70 -5.59 -16.00 -14.15
CA GLY A 70 -6.75 -16.76 -13.71
C GLY A 70 -7.00 -16.69 -12.19
N GLY A 71 -7.25 -17.86 -11.58
CA GLY A 71 -7.59 -17.95 -10.15
C GLY A 71 -6.52 -17.42 -9.21
N ASN A 72 -5.24 -17.69 -9.51
CA ASN A 72 -4.11 -17.28 -8.68
C ASN A 72 -3.91 -15.76 -8.69
N GLN A 73 -4.21 -15.11 -9.82
CA GLN A 73 -4.22 -13.64 -9.89
C GLN A 73 -5.31 -13.05 -9.00
N ARG A 74 -6.55 -13.58 -9.09
CA ARG A 74 -7.66 -13.11 -8.24
C ARG A 74 -7.37 -13.31 -6.76
N LEU A 75 -6.77 -14.44 -6.38
CA LEU A 75 -6.39 -14.71 -5.01
C LEU A 75 -5.35 -13.71 -4.49
N ALA A 76 -4.31 -13.43 -5.29
CA ALA A 76 -3.29 -12.44 -4.94
C ALA A 76 -3.90 -11.03 -4.75
N PHE A 77 -4.79 -10.60 -5.64
CA PHE A 77 -5.46 -9.31 -5.50
C PHE A 77 -6.40 -9.25 -4.29
N ARG A 78 -7.11 -10.33 -3.95
CA ARG A 78 -7.92 -10.38 -2.71
C ARG A 78 -7.04 -10.28 -1.46
N ARG A 79 -5.89 -10.96 -1.46
CA ARG A 79 -4.92 -10.83 -0.38
C ARG A 79 -4.45 -9.37 -0.25
N ALA A 80 -4.06 -8.74 -1.36
CA ALA A 80 -3.64 -7.33 -1.34
C ALA A 80 -4.70 -6.39 -0.74
N ILE A 81 -5.98 -6.62 -1.05
CA ILE A 81 -7.09 -5.86 -0.45
C ILE A 81 -7.18 -6.08 1.07
N GLY A 82 -6.98 -7.31 1.54
CA GLY A 82 -6.94 -7.65 2.97
C GLY A 82 -5.82 -6.89 3.68
N GLU A 83 -4.60 -6.99 3.18
CA GLU A 83 -3.41 -6.34 3.74
C GLU A 83 -3.56 -4.80 3.76
N ALA A 84 -4.13 -4.21 2.71
CA ALA A 84 -4.43 -2.77 2.67
C ALA A 84 -5.48 -2.35 3.71
N ARG A 85 -6.49 -3.19 3.97
CA ARG A 85 -7.48 -2.95 5.03
C ARG A 85 -6.87 -3.07 6.42
N GLU A 86 -5.98 -4.01 6.64
CA GLU A 86 -5.24 -4.14 7.89
C GLU A 86 -4.41 -2.90 8.19
N ALA A 87 -3.67 -2.38 7.19
CA ALA A 87 -2.94 -1.12 7.33
C ALA A 87 -3.88 0.06 7.72
N LEU A 88 -5.05 0.15 7.10
CA LEU A 88 -6.06 1.16 7.42
C LEU A 88 -6.65 1.00 8.83
N VAL A 89 -6.82 -0.23 9.31
CA VAL A 89 -7.28 -0.50 10.70
C VAL A 89 -6.19 -0.10 11.68
N ALA A 90 -4.93 -0.48 11.44
CA ALA A 90 -3.81 -0.11 12.30
C ALA A 90 -3.59 1.41 12.37
N LEU A 91 -3.79 2.14 11.26
CA LEU A 91 -3.77 3.62 11.28
C LEU A 91 -4.88 4.20 12.15
N ARG A 92 -6.09 3.62 12.11
CA ARG A 92 -7.21 4.07 12.96
C ARG A 92 -6.95 3.78 14.43
N ILE A 93 -6.35 2.64 14.74
CA ILE A 93 -5.90 2.30 16.10
C ILE A 93 -4.89 3.37 16.56
N ALA A 94 -3.88 3.70 15.74
CA ALA A 94 -2.87 4.70 16.09
C ALA A 94 -3.43 6.11 16.34
N LEU A 95 -4.57 6.46 15.73
CA LEU A 95 -5.25 7.74 15.96
C LEU A 95 -6.14 7.76 17.20
N ALA A 96 -6.54 6.58 17.69
CA ALA A 96 -7.43 6.44 18.84
C ALA A 96 -6.68 6.38 20.18
N TRP A 97 -5.35 6.18 20.13
CA TRP A 97 -4.43 6.25 21.27
C TRP A 97 -3.86 7.66 21.42
#